data_AF-A0A7J4B0K0-F1
#
_entry.id   AF-A0A7J4B0K0-F1
#
_cell.length_a   1.000
_cell.length_b   1.000
_cell.length_c   1.000
_cell.angle_alpha   90.00
_cell.angle_beta   90.00
_cell.angle_gamma   90.00
#
_symmetry.space_group_name_H-M   'P 1'
#
loop_
_entity.id
_entity.type
_entity.pdbx_description
1 polymer ?
#
loop_
_entity_poly.entity_id
_entity_poly.type
_entity_poly.pdbx_seq_one_letter_code
_entity_poly.pdbx_strand_id
1 'polypeptide(L)'
;MFIEALLVLDRSSNNTIKGCCANKTLYGILFYYNSSDNTVLFCNVLNNSIGIEVCQSRGINVHYSNIFRNGHGIKSDMVVNATHNWWGDSSGPYHESKNQKGKGNRVDTDVSFEPWLTLPFEKMRETENNFFTVIAIIVIIVFVSITIVAVAFLRKKRARLEV
;
A
#
# COMPACT_ATOMS: atom_id res chain seq x y z
N MET A 1 31.27 12.48 0.27
CA MET A 1 29.98 13.19 0.37
C MET A 1 29.07 12.30 1.17
N PHE A 2 28.66 12.71 2.38
CA PHE A 2 27.71 11.92 3.15
C PHE A 2 26.33 12.09 2.51
N ILE A 3 25.73 10.97 2.09
CA ILE A 3 24.37 10.96 1.58
C ILE A 3 23.45 10.91 2.80
N GLU A 4 22.66 11.97 3.03
CA GLU A 4 21.67 11.99 4.11
C GLU A 4 20.38 11.28 3.67
N ALA A 5 20.44 9.96 3.60
CA ALA A 5 19.27 9.13 3.37
C ALA A 5 18.92 8.28 4.59
N LEU A 6 17.64 7.97 4.80
CA LEU A 6 17.31 6.96 5.81
C LEU A 6 17.83 5.58 5.39
N LEU A 7 17.58 5.21 4.13
CA LEU A 7 17.93 3.91 3.59
C LEU A 7 18.55 4.07 2.21
N VAL A 8 19.73 3.47 2.03
CA VAL A 8 20.45 3.42 0.75
C VAL A 8 20.61 1.97 0.35
N LEU A 9 20.22 1.66 -0.88
CA LEU A 9 20.62 0.43 -1.57
C LEU A 9 21.63 0.83 -2.64
N ASP A 10 22.86 0.33 -2.50
CA ASP A 10 23.94 0.51 -3.47
C ASP A 10 24.33 -0.87 -4.02
N ARG A 11 24.28 -1.04 -5.34
CA ARG A 11 24.55 -2.33 -6.04
C ARG A 11 23.82 -3.52 -5.43
N SER A 12 22.61 -3.28 -4.95
CA SER A 12 21.82 -4.25 -4.17
C SER A 12 20.50 -4.49 -4.87
N SER A 13 20.33 -5.67 -5.46
CA SER A 13 19.14 -6.03 -6.24
C SER A 13 18.30 -7.10 -5.54
N ASN A 14 17.04 -7.26 -5.95
CA ASN A 14 16.12 -8.30 -5.46
C ASN A 14 15.78 -8.23 -3.96
N ASN A 15 15.71 -7.02 -3.39
CA ASN A 15 15.33 -6.82 -1.99
C ASN A 15 13.88 -6.39 -1.85
N THR A 16 13.29 -6.69 -0.69
CA THR A 16 11.99 -6.14 -0.29
C THR A 16 12.16 -5.26 0.94
N ILE A 17 11.80 -3.98 0.79
CA ILE A 17 11.76 -2.99 1.86
C ILE A 17 10.31 -2.89 2.32
N LYS A 18 10.03 -3.22 3.58
CA LYS A 18 8.65 -3.25 4.08
C LYS A 18 8.51 -2.63 5.46
N GLY A 19 7.40 -1.92 5.69
CA GLY A 19 7.06 -1.40 7.02
C GLY A 19 7.97 -0.28 7.52
N CYS A 20 8.76 0.32 6.64
CA CYS A 20 9.73 1.36 6.95
C CYS A 20 9.05 2.72 7.16
N CYS A 21 9.67 3.60 7.95
CA CYS A 21 9.23 4.98 8.14
C CYS A 21 10.37 5.95 7.81
N ALA A 22 10.43 6.41 6.56
CA ALA A 22 11.39 7.38 6.05
C ALA A 22 10.87 8.81 6.23
N ASN A 23 11.40 9.52 7.24
CA ASN A 23 10.86 10.80 7.68
C ASN A 23 11.95 11.83 8.01
N LYS A 24 11.79 13.07 7.54
CA LYS A 24 12.68 14.22 7.83
C LYS A 24 14.13 14.01 7.42
N THR A 25 14.35 13.44 6.25
CA THR A 25 15.69 13.26 5.64
C THR A 25 15.81 14.01 4.31
N LEU A 26 17.02 14.14 3.78
CA LEU A 26 17.20 14.67 2.43
C LEU A 26 16.62 13.71 1.40
N TYR A 27 16.96 12.42 1.50
CA TYR A 27 16.40 11.34 0.68
C TYR A 27 15.75 10.28 1.58
N GLY A 28 14.45 10.02 1.41
CA GLY A 28 13.78 8.98 2.21
C GLY A 28 14.38 7.60 1.93
N ILE A 29 14.25 7.12 0.70
CA ILE A 29 14.83 5.86 0.21
C ILE A 29 15.61 6.15 -1.06
N LEU A 30 16.86 5.69 -1.13
CA LEU A 30 17.72 5.88 -2.29
C LEU A 30 18.11 4.52 -2.89
N PHE A 31 17.81 4.33 -4.17
CA PHE A 31 18.33 3.23 -4.98
C PHE A 31 19.43 3.75 -5.89
N TYR A 32 20.64 3.20 -5.73
CA TYR A 32 21.84 3.70 -6.37
C TYR A 32 22.63 2.56 -7.02
N TYR A 33 23.24 2.86 -8.18
CA TYR A 33 24.14 1.98 -8.92
C TYR A 33 23.66 0.54 -9.09
N ASN A 34 22.83 0.27 -10.11
CA ASN A 34 22.40 -1.08 -10.45
C ASN A 34 21.74 -1.84 -9.27
N SER A 35 20.95 -1.11 -8.48
CA SER A 35 20.12 -1.67 -7.40
C SER A 35 18.75 -2.01 -7.96
N SER A 36 18.68 -3.02 -8.82
CA SER A 36 17.51 -3.33 -9.62
C SER A 36 16.55 -4.32 -8.95
N ASP A 37 15.32 -4.42 -9.45
CA ASP A 37 14.32 -5.42 -9.05
C ASP A 37 14.00 -5.39 -7.54
N ASN A 38 14.08 -4.21 -6.95
CA ASN A 38 13.73 -3.98 -5.56
C ASN A 38 12.26 -3.57 -5.41
N THR A 39 11.66 -3.99 -4.30
CA THR A 39 10.25 -3.76 -4.00
C THR A 39 10.07 -3.00 -2.68
N VAL A 40 9.25 -1.95 -2.66
CA VAL A 40 8.88 -1.16 -1.47
C VAL A 40 7.40 -1.37 -1.16
N LEU A 41 7.08 -1.78 0.07
CA LEU A 41 5.71 -2.12 0.49
C LEU A 41 5.37 -1.58 1.87
N PHE A 42 4.16 -1.08 2.06
CA PHE A 42 3.64 -0.70 3.38
C PHE A 42 4.57 0.27 4.14
N CYS A 43 5.28 1.13 3.42
CA CYS A 43 6.17 2.11 3.99
C CYS A 43 5.48 3.47 4.13
N ASN A 44 5.96 4.26 5.09
CA ASN A 44 5.61 5.65 5.28
C ASN A 44 6.82 6.51 4.87
N VAL A 45 6.73 7.18 3.72
CA VAL A 45 7.78 8.04 3.16
C VAL A 45 7.27 9.47 3.14
N LEU A 46 7.66 10.29 4.12
CA LEU A 46 7.06 11.60 4.34
C LEU A 46 8.03 12.67 4.86
N ASN A 47 7.71 13.94 4.59
CA ASN A 47 8.49 15.10 5.06
C ASN A 47 9.98 15.05 4.68
N ASN A 48 10.34 14.44 3.55
CA ASN A 48 11.70 14.43 3.02
C ASN A 48 11.84 15.49 1.89
N SER A 49 13.07 15.89 1.55
CA SER A 49 13.26 16.71 0.35
C SER A 49 12.86 15.91 -0.90
N ILE A 50 13.36 14.67 -0.99
CA ILE A 50 12.95 13.67 -1.97
C ILE A 50 12.51 12.41 -1.21
N GLY A 51 11.31 11.92 -1.49
CA GLY A 51 10.77 10.73 -0.85
C GLY A 51 11.53 9.48 -1.27
N ILE A 52 11.52 9.16 -2.55
CA ILE A 52 12.28 8.05 -3.13
C ILE A 52 13.06 8.58 -4.34
N GLU A 53 14.37 8.35 -4.35
CA GLU A 53 15.23 8.62 -5.51
C GLU A 53 15.69 7.29 -6.10
N VAL A 54 15.59 7.16 -7.42
CA VAL A 54 16.12 6.03 -8.19
C VAL A 54 17.15 6.57 -9.17
N CYS A 55 18.39 6.10 -9.06
CA CYS A 55 19.45 6.39 -10.03
C CYS A 55 20.05 5.10 -10.58
N GLN A 56 20.11 5.00 -11.91
CA GLN A 56 20.76 3.90 -12.63
C GLN A 56 20.31 2.50 -12.16
N SER A 57 19.04 2.38 -11.78
CA SER A 57 18.46 1.17 -11.17
C SER A 57 17.09 0.91 -11.78
N ARG A 58 16.81 -0.34 -12.19
CA ARG A 58 15.61 -0.70 -12.96
C ARG A 58 14.69 -1.65 -12.17
N GLY A 59 13.47 -1.86 -12.63
CA GLY A 59 12.56 -2.82 -12.00
C GLY A 59 12.15 -2.43 -10.59
N ILE A 60 12.18 -1.13 -10.25
CA ILE A 60 11.75 -0.65 -8.94
C ILE A 60 10.23 -0.67 -8.87
N ASN A 61 9.70 -1.40 -7.89
CA ASN A 61 8.27 -1.52 -7.63
C ASN A 61 7.96 -0.90 -6.27
N VAL A 62 7.04 0.05 -6.22
CA VAL A 62 6.60 0.72 -4.99
C VAL A 62 5.09 0.59 -4.91
N HIS A 63 4.58 -0.12 -3.90
CA HIS A 63 3.15 -0.35 -3.76
C HIS A 63 2.68 -0.22 -2.32
N TYR A 64 1.38 0.03 -2.15
CA TYR A 64 0.69 0.04 -0.86
C TYR A 64 1.42 0.85 0.21
N SER A 65 2.04 1.95 -0.18
CA SER A 65 2.83 2.82 0.70
C SER A 65 2.24 4.23 0.72
N ASN A 66 2.52 4.97 1.78
CA ASN A 66 2.17 6.38 1.90
C ASN A 66 3.37 7.25 1.51
N ILE A 67 3.22 8.08 0.49
CA ILE A 67 4.26 8.95 -0.07
C ILE A 67 3.71 10.37 -0.12
N PHE A 68 3.93 11.16 0.94
CA PHE A 68 3.26 12.45 1.08
C PHE A 68 4.09 13.48 1.85
N ARG A 69 3.82 14.78 1.63
CA ARG A 69 4.55 15.90 2.26
C ARG A 69 6.06 15.92 1.98
N ASN A 70 6.54 15.21 0.96
CA ASN A 70 7.90 15.37 0.46
C ASN A 70 8.00 16.55 -0.52
N GLY A 71 9.20 17.11 -0.75
CA GLY A 71 9.42 18.10 -1.81
C GLY A 71 9.27 17.53 -3.22
N HIS A 72 9.64 16.25 -3.37
CA HIS A 72 9.35 15.40 -4.52
C HIS A 72 8.96 14.01 -4.00
N GLY A 73 7.87 13.41 -4.49
CA GLY A 73 7.44 12.07 -4.07
C GLY A 73 8.40 10.98 -4.53
N ILE A 74 8.48 10.76 -5.84
CA ILE A 74 9.44 9.86 -6.47
C ILE A 74 10.14 10.58 -7.62
N LYS A 75 11.46 10.64 -7.55
CA LYS A 75 12.33 11.18 -8.59
C LYS A 75 13.20 10.05 -9.16
N SER A 76 13.28 9.93 -10.47
CA SER A 76 13.86 8.76 -11.13
C SER A 76 14.41 9.06 -12.51
N ASP A 77 15.59 8.50 -12.83
CA ASP A 77 16.16 8.46 -14.18
C ASP A 77 15.78 7.20 -14.97
N MET A 78 14.95 6.33 -14.38
CA MET A 78 14.47 5.06 -14.94
C MET A 78 12.96 4.90 -14.73
N VAL A 79 12.36 3.91 -15.40
CA VAL A 79 10.95 3.57 -15.18
C VAL A 79 10.75 2.98 -13.78
N VAL A 80 9.78 3.53 -13.05
CA VAL A 80 9.35 3.04 -11.72
C VAL A 80 7.87 2.69 -11.77
N ASN A 81 7.53 1.51 -11.27
CA ASN A 81 6.15 1.10 -11.07
C ASN A 81 5.71 1.51 -9.65
N ALA A 82 5.02 2.63 -9.52
CA ALA A 82 4.58 3.23 -8.26
C ALA A 82 3.04 3.22 -8.10
N THR A 83 2.39 2.17 -8.58
CA THR A 83 0.93 2.03 -8.48
C THR A 83 0.48 1.64 -7.06
N HIS A 84 -0.79 1.87 -6.75
CA HIS A 84 -1.43 1.53 -5.48
C HIS A 84 -0.77 2.20 -4.26
N ASN A 85 -0.27 3.43 -4.41
CA ASN A 85 0.24 4.24 -3.30
C ASN A 85 -0.70 5.40 -2.96
N TRP A 86 -0.61 5.88 -1.71
CA TRP A 86 -1.25 7.11 -1.27
C TRP A 86 -0.30 8.28 -1.41
N TRP A 87 -0.71 9.32 -2.13
CA TRP A 87 0.16 10.46 -2.46
C TRP A 87 -0.04 11.70 -1.59
N GLY A 88 -0.89 11.59 -0.57
CA GLY A 88 -1.26 12.71 0.32
C GLY A 88 -2.57 13.40 -0.02
N ASP A 89 -3.17 13.10 -1.18
CA ASP A 89 -4.49 13.60 -1.59
C ASP A 89 -5.21 12.57 -2.49
N SER A 90 -6.54 12.53 -2.44
CA SER A 90 -7.36 11.57 -3.20
C SER A 90 -7.35 11.80 -4.70
N SER A 91 -6.99 13.01 -5.14
CA SER A 91 -6.71 13.33 -6.53
C SER A 91 -5.40 12.72 -7.06
N GLY A 92 -4.61 12.05 -6.23
CA GLY A 92 -3.38 11.37 -6.63
C GLY A 92 -2.16 12.31 -6.71
N PRO A 93 -1.03 11.82 -7.25
CA PRO A 93 0.18 12.61 -7.35
C PRO A 93 0.04 13.69 -8.42
N TYR A 94 0.71 14.81 -8.22
CA TYR A 94 0.86 15.79 -9.30
C TYR A 94 1.78 15.23 -10.39
N HIS A 95 1.33 15.29 -11.65
CA HIS A 95 2.17 15.02 -12.82
C HIS A 95 1.78 15.97 -13.96
N GLU A 96 2.78 16.59 -14.60
CA GLU A 96 2.60 17.70 -15.56
C GLU A 96 1.72 17.37 -16.78
N SER A 97 1.79 16.17 -17.33
CA SER A 97 0.92 15.75 -18.45
C SER A 97 -0.18 14.75 -18.07
N LYS A 98 0.11 13.81 -17.17
CA LYS A 98 -0.79 12.69 -16.83
C LYS A 98 -1.77 13.00 -15.71
N ASN A 99 -1.47 13.90 -14.77
CA ASN A 99 -2.36 14.26 -13.67
C ASN A 99 -2.15 15.70 -13.17
N GLN A 100 -2.46 16.68 -14.02
CA GLN A 100 -2.23 18.11 -13.78
C GLN A 100 -2.97 18.69 -12.56
N LYS A 101 -4.08 18.04 -12.18
CA LYS A 101 -4.92 18.47 -11.06
C LYS A 101 -4.64 17.69 -9.77
N GLY A 102 -3.72 16.72 -9.81
CA GLY A 102 -3.29 15.97 -8.63
C GLY A 102 -2.69 16.92 -7.60
N LYS A 103 -3.17 16.84 -6.36
CA LYS A 103 -2.73 17.68 -5.23
C LYS A 103 -1.77 16.94 -4.29
N GLY A 104 -1.54 15.65 -4.53
CA GLY A 104 -0.55 14.85 -3.81
C GLY A 104 0.88 15.23 -4.19
N ASN A 105 1.84 14.50 -3.64
CA ASN A 105 3.24 14.67 -4.00
C ASN A 105 3.48 14.49 -5.50
N ARG A 106 4.35 15.34 -6.06
CA ARG A 106 4.75 15.26 -7.46
C ARG A 106 5.62 14.04 -7.74
N VAL A 107 5.60 13.59 -8.98
CA VAL A 107 6.42 12.48 -9.49
C VAL A 107 7.06 12.86 -10.84
N ASP A 108 8.17 12.20 -11.17
CA ASP A 108 8.81 12.31 -12.48
C ASP A 108 8.04 11.60 -13.61
N THR A 109 8.40 11.93 -14.85
CA THR A 109 7.74 11.46 -16.09
C THR A 109 7.69 9.93 -16.22
N ASP A 110 8.74 9.25 -15.77
CA ASP A 110 8.92 7.80 -15.88
C ASP A 110 8.31 7.00 -14.71
N VAL A 111 7.57 7.68 -13.83
CA VAL A 111 6.85 7.04 -12.73
C VAL A 111 5.44 6.69 -13.17
N SER A 112 5.11 5.39 -13.14
CA SER A 112 3.76 4.89 -13.35
C SER A 112 3.01 4.86 -12.02
N PHE A 113 2.01 5.71 -11.85
CA PHE A 113 1.32 5.89 -10.56
C PHE A 113 -0.17 5.50 -10.57
N GLU A 114 -0.70 5.08 -11.72
CA GLU A 114 -2.10 4.66 -11.87
C GLU A 114 -2.26 3.13 -11.83
N PRO A 115 -3.21 2.59 -11.04
CA PRO A 115 -4.11 3.32 -10.13
C PRO A 115 -3.39 3.81 -8.87
N TRP A 116 -3.91 4.83 -8.18
CA TRP A 116 -3.46 5.27 -6.85
C TRP A 116 -4.52 5.01 -5.78
N LEU A 117 -4.12 5.04 -4.50
CA LEU A 117 -5.07 4.95 -3.38
C LEU A 117 -5.72 6.30 -3.11
N THR A 118 -6.99 6.31 -2.72
CA THR A 118 -7.73 7.54 -2.36
C THR A 118 -7.68 7.86 -0.86
N LEU A 119 -7.08 6.96 -0.07
CA LEU A 119 -6.83 7.07 1.37
C LEU A 119 -5.48 6.43 1.71
N PRO A 120 -4.87 6.75 2.87
CA PRO A 120 -3.69 6.04 3.37
C PRO A 120 -3.89 4.52 3.39
N PHE A 121 -2.82 3.76 3.13
CA PHE A 121 -2.91 2.30 2.97
C PHE A 121 -3.38 1.59 4.25
N GLU A 122 -3.12 2.16 5.43
CA GLU A 122 -3.61 1.63 6.70
C GLU A 122 -5.14 1.70 6.77
N LYS A 123 -5.74 2.81 6.31
CA LYS A 123 -7.20 2.97 6.28
C LYS A 123 -7.84 2.03 5.26
N MET A 124 -7.24 1.89 4.08
CA MET A 124 -7.72 0.94 3.07
C MET A 124 -7.76 -0.49 3.63
N ARG A 125 -6.67 -0.94 4.28
CA ARG A 125 -6.63 -2.27 4.92
C ARG A 125 -7.62 -2.42 6.06
N GLU A 126 -7.84 -1.37 6.86
CA GLU A 126 -8.84 -1.39 7.92
C GLU A 126 -10.26 -1.58 7.34
N THR A 127 -10.59 -0.88 6.26
CA THR A 127 -11.90 -1.04 5.61
C THR A 127 -12.10 -2.45 5.04
N GLU A 128 -11.08 -3.05 4.45
CA GLU A 128 -11.11 -4.43 3.96
C GLU A 128 -11.29 -5.42 5.11
N ASN A 129 -10.51 -5.29 6.18
CA ASN A 129 -10.60 -6.15 7.35
C ASN A 129 -11.98 -6.07 8.02
N ASN A 130 -12.53 -4.86 8.14
CA ASN A 130 -13.85 -4.64 8.70
C ASN A 130 -14.94 -5.33 7.84
N PHE A 131 -14.83 -5.25 6.51
CA PHE A 131 -15.75 -5.93 5.61
C PHE A 131 -15.71 -7.45 5.79
N PHE A 132 -14.53 -8.08 5.78
CA PHE A 132 -14.42 -9.52 5.99
C PHE A 132 -14.91 -9.96 7.37
N THR A 133 -14.67 -9.14 8.39
CA THR A 133 -15.16 -9.40 9.76
C THR A 133 -16.69 -9.41 9.79
N VAL A 134 -17.35 -8.44 9.15
CA VAL A 134 -18.82 -8.40 9.06
C VAL A 134 -19.36 -9.62 8.31
N ILE A 135 -18.76 -9.99 7.19
CA ILE A 135 -19.18 -11.17 6.43
C ILE A 135 -19.01 -12.46 7.26
N ALA A 136 -17.91 -12.59 7.99
CA ALA A 136 -17.66 -13.74 8.86
C ALA A 136 -18.73 -13.84 9.97
N ILE A 137 -19.11 -12.73 10.59
CA ILE A 137 -20.17 -12.68 11.61
C ILE A 137 -21.51 -13.13 11.01
N ILE A 138 -21.88 -12.65 9.81
CA ILE A 138 -23.11 -13.03 9.13
C ILE A 138 -23.14 -14.55 8.87
N VAL A 139 -22.03 -15.12 8.37
CA VAL A 139 -21.91 -16.56 8.12
C VAL A 139 -22.09 -17.37 9.41
N ILE A 140 -21.49 -16.92 10.51
CA ILE A 140 -21.64 -17.56 11.83
C ILE A 140 -23.10 -17.50 12.29
N ILE A 141 -23.77 -16.35 12.18
CA ILE A 141 -25.18 -16.19 12.57
C ILE A 141 -26.08 -17.12 11.76
N VAL A 142 -25.86 -17.21 10.44
CA VAL A 142 -26.63 -18.12 9.56
C VAL A 142 -26.41 -19.58 9.96
N PHE A 143 -25.17 -19.99 10.20
CA PHE A 143 -24.84 -21.35 10.63
C PHE A 143 -25.47 -21.72 11.98
N VAL A 144 -25.40 -20.80 12.96
CA VAL A 144 -26.04 -20.97 14.27
C VAL A 144 -27.55 -21.09 14.13
N SER A 145 -28.16 -20.23 13.30
CA SER A 145 -29.61 -20.25 13.03
C SER A 145 -30.07 -21.57 12.40
N ILE A 146 -29.33 -22.08 11.40
CA ILE A 146 -29.59 -23.39 10.78
C ILE A 146 -29.49 -24.51 11.81
N THR A 147 -28.46 -24.47 12.66
CA THR A 147 -28.23 -25.47 13.70
C THR A 147 -29.38 -25.47 14.72
N ILE A 148 -29.83 -24.29 15.15
CA ILE A 148 -30.98 -24.15 16.07
C ILE A 148 -32.24 -24.75 15.45
N VAL A 149 -32.54 -24.43 14.19
CA VAL A 149 -33.71 -24.96 13.47
C VAL A 149 -33.61 -26.48 13.30
N ALA A 150 -32.44 -27.00 12.92
CA ALA A 150 -32.20 -28.44 12.78
C ALA A 150 -32.39 -29.17 14.11
N VAL A 151 -31.85 -28.64 15.21
CA VAL A 151 -32.03 -29.21 16.56
C VAL A 151 -33.51 -29.18 16.98
N ALA A 152 -34.22 -28.08 16.73
CA ALA A 152 -35.66 -27.98 17.02
C ALA A 152 -36.48 -29.00 16.23
N PHE A 153 -36.16 -29.19 14.94
CA PHE A 153 -36.80 -30.20 14.09
C PHE A 153 -36.52 -31.63 14.59
N LEU A 154 -35.28 -31.95 14.94
CA LEU A 154 -34.89 -33.26 15.48
C LEU A 154 -35.59 -33.55 16.81
N ARG A 155 -35.68 -32.56 17.72
CA ARG A 155 -36.43 -32.68 18.98
C ARG A 155 -37.92 -32.95 18.74
N LYS A 156 -38.55 -32.22 17.82
CA LYS A 156 -39.96 -32.42 17.43
C LYS A 156 -40.20 -33.79 16.79
N LYS A 157 -39.26 -34.28 15.96
CA LYS A 157 -39.34 -35.61 15.36
C LYS A 157 -39.24 -36.71 16.42
N ARG A 158 -38.33 -36.58 17.38
CA ARG A 158 -38.17 -37.54 18.49
C ARG A 158 -39.43 -37.63 19.36
N ALA A 159 -40.00 -36.50 19.76
CA ALA A 159 -41.21 -36.47 20.58
C ALA A 159 -42.44 -37.15 19.94
N ARG A 160 -42.49 -37.26 18.60
CA ARG A 160 -43.55 -37.98 17.88
C ARG A 160 -43.34 -39.50 17.82
N LEU A 161 -42.12 -39.98 18.03
CA LEU A 161 -41.79 -41.41 18.00
C LEU A 161 -41.96 -42.07 19.38
N GLU A 162 -42.05 -41.29 20.44
CA GLU A 162 -42.21 -41.74 21.83
C GLU A 162 -43.70 -41.78 22.28
N VAL A 163 -44.65 -41.54 21.35
CA VAL A 163 -46.12 -41.62 21.54
C VAL A 163 -46.69 -42.72 20.65
#